data_AF-A0A6B3IEG4-F1
#
_entry.id   AF-A0A6B3IEG4-F1
#
_cell.length_a   1.000
_cell.length_b   1.000
_cell.length_c   1.000
_cell.angle_alpha   90.00
_cell.angle_beta   90.00
_cell.angle_gamma   90.00
#
_symmetry.space_group_name_H-M   'P 1'
#
loop_
_entity.id
_entity.type
_entity.pdbx_description
1 polymer ?
#
loop_
_entity_poly.entity_id
_entity_poly.type
_entity_poly.pdbx_seq_one_letter_code
_entity_poly.pdbx_strand_id
1 'polypeptide(L)'
;GWDNAPAGLAGEVLRVWRKRLDPGRRTAVVHVNPVYDADGFDVRRLAAGVPTAGIRDAEDLPALVEIARFAEGRTGAAELHAYLDRRVALFLGEKETVS
;
A
#
# COMPACT_ATOMS: atom_id res chain seq x y z
N GLY A 1 5.14 16.79 1.73
CA GLY A 1 5.73 15.79 2.64
C GLY A 1 7.22 15.87 2.53
N TRP A 2 7.93 15.85 3.67
CA TRP A 2 9.39 15.73 3.73
C TRP A 2 9.86 14.28 3.54
N ASP A 3 8.91 13.39 3.24
CA ASP A 3 9.02 11.93 3.15
C ASP A 3 10.15 11.44 2.24
N ASN A 4 10.58 12.28 1.29
CA ASN A 4 11.69 12.01 0.40
C ASN A 4 12.60 13.24 0.26
N ALA A 5 12.91 13.94 1.34
CA ALA A 5 13.84 15.07 1.33
C ALA A 5 15.22 14.65 1.90
N PRO A 6 16.33 14.85 1.16
CA PRO A 6 16.43 15.31 -0.23
C PRO A 6 15.77 14.34 -1.23
N ALA A 7 15.25 14.90 -2.34
CA ALA A 7 14.57 14.14 -3.38
C ALA A 7 15.34 12.87 -3.79
N GLY A 8 14.69 11.71 -3.67
CA GLY A 8 15.26 10.42 -4.04
C GLY A 8 16.02 9.68 -2.93
N LEU A 9 16.33 10.31 -1.79
CA LEU A 9 17.10 9.68 -0.73
C LEU A 9 16.40 8.44 -0.15
N ALA A 10 15.08 8.50 0.07
CA ALA A 10 14.32 7.36 0.58
C ALA A 10 14.37 6.17 -0.40
N GLY A 11 14.37 6.44 -1.70
CA GLY A 11 14.57 5.43 -2.74
C GLY A 11 15.95 4.76 -2.65
N GLU A 12 17.00 5.54 -2.45
CA GLU A 12 18.36 5.01 -2.31
C GLU A 12 18.54 4.18 -1.04
N VAL A 13 17.97 4.62 0.08
CA VAL A 13 17.94 3.84 1.33
C VAL A 13 17.26 2.50 1.10
N LEU A 14 16.07 2.50 0.49
CA LEU A 14 15.32 1.27 0.20
C LEU A 14 16.08 0.34 -0.76
N ARG A 15 16.74 0.89 -1.78
CA ARG A 15 17.58 0.13 -2.71
C ARG A 15 18.72 -0.59 -1.99
N VAL A 16 19.42 0.12 -1.10
CA VAL A 16 20.52 -0.46 -0.31
C VAL A 16 19.99 -1.51 0.66
N TRP A 17 18.91 -1.21 1.39
CA TRP A 17 18.28 -2.14 2.33
C TRP A 17 17.82 -3.43 1.63
N ARG A 18 17.16 -3.33 0.47
CA ARG A 18 16.72 -4.51 -0.31
C ARG A 18 17.90 -5.36 -0.78
N LYS A 19 19.05 -4.74 -1.08
CA LYS A 19 20.26 -5.45 -1.51
C LYS A 19 21.02 -6.09 -0.35
N ARG A 20 21.05 -5.44 0.82
CA ARG A 20 21.95 -5.80 1.93
C ARG A 20 21.27 -6.52 3.09
N LEU A 21 20.01 -6.21 3.37
CA LEU A 21 19.29 -6.66 4.56
C LEU A 21 18.09 -7.54 4.24
N ASP A 22 17.39 -7.26 3.13
CA ASP A 22 16.24 -8.05 2.70
C ASP A 22 16.32 -8.53 1.22
N PRO A 23 17.38 -9.27 0.84
CA PRO A 23 17.53 -9.77 -0.53
C PRO A 23 16.43 -10.77 -0.92
N GLY A 24 15.89 -11.51 0.06
CA GLY A 24 14.76 -12.41 -0.12
C GLY A 24 13.40 -11.70 -0.25
N ARG A 25 13.37 -10.36 -0.16
CA ARG A 25 12.15 -9.55 -0.21
C ARG A 25 11.11 -9.95 0.84
N ARG A 26 11.50 -10.44 2.01
CA ARG A 26 10.58 -10.92 3.05
C ARG A 26 9.72 -9.82 3.66
N THR A 27 10.16 -8.56 3.55
CA THR A 27 9.40 -7.41 4.06
C THR A 27 8.79 -6.62 2.91
N ALA A 28 7.49 -6.34 3.01
CA ALA A 28 6.78 -5.47 2.09
C ALA A 28 6.96 -4.00 2.50
N VAL A 29 7.11 -3.11 1.51
CA VAL A 29 7.24 -1.66 1.76
C VAL A 29 6.22 -0.93 0.89
N VAL A 30 5.29 -0.25 1.55
CA VAL A 30 4.21 0.51 0.90
C VAL A 30 4.32 1.95 1.35
N HIS A 31 4.33 2.88 0.38
CA HIS A 31 4.24 4.29 0.69
C HIS A 31 2.76 4.69 0.71
N VAL A 32 2.30 5.21 1.84
CA VAL A 32 0.95 5.77 1.96
C VAL A 32 1.07 7.27 2.12
N ASN A 33 0.47 8.03 1.20
CA ASN A 33 0.45 9.49 1.25
C ASN A 33 -1.00 9.97 1.37
N PRO A 34 -1.31 10.95 2.23
CA PRO A 34 -2.64 11.54 2.24
C PRO A 34 -2.92 12.25 0.91
N VAL A 35 -4.06 11.97 0.30
CA VAL A 35 -4.52 12.67 -0.93
C VAL A 35 -5.09 14.01 -0.48
N TYR A 36 -4.25 15.04 -0.45
CA TYR A 36 -4.59 16.33 0.15
C TYR A 36 -5.19 17.35 -0.82
N ASP A 37 -5.53 16.96 -2.05
CA ASP A 37 -6.02 17.91 -3.06
C ASP A 37 -7.29 17.41 -3.73
N ALA A 38 -8.37 18.17 -3.57
CA ALA A 38 -9.68 17.94 -4.16
C ALA A 38 -9.70 18.15 -5.69
N ASP A 39 -8.72 18.85 -6.25
CA ASP A 39 -8.61 19.13 -7.69
C ASP A 39 -7.66 18.16 -8.40
N GLY A 40 -6.64 17.63 -7.71
CA GLY A 40 -5.56 16.87 -8.32
C GLY A 40 -5.66 15.34 -8.20
N PHE A 41 -6.23 14.80 -7.10
CA PHE A 41 -6.22 13.36 -6.76
C PHE A 41 -4.88 12.63 -6.97
N ASP A 42 -3.75 13.35 -7.03
CA ASP A 42 -2.50 12.78 -7.51
C ASP A 42 -1.64 12.25 -6.36
N VAL A 43 -1.07 11.07 -6.58
CA VAL A 43 -0.36 10.32 -5.55
C VAL A 43 1.14 10.57 -5.70
N ARG A 44 1.75 11.19 -4.69
CA ARG A 44 3.20 11.41 -4.68
C ARG A 44 3.96 10.11 -4.42
N ARG A 45 4.68 9.63 -5.43
CA ARG A 45 5.52 8.43 -5.36
C ARG A 45 6.76 8.68 -4.51
N LEU A 46 7.13 7.70 -3.68
CA LEU A 46 8.36 7.72 -2.87
C LEU A 46 9.60 7.41 -3.72
N ALA A 47 9.53 6.33 -4.51
CA ALA A 47 10.59 5.88 -5.40
C ALA A 47 10.03 4.91 -6.46
N ALA A 48 10.80 4.67 -7.53
CA ALA A 48 10.43 3.68 -8.54
C ALA A 48 10.32 2.28 -7.92
N GLY A 49 9.23 1.57 -8.21
CA GLY A 49 8.99 0.22 -7.72
C GLY A 49 8.52 0.10 -6.27
N VAL A 50 8.22 1.23 -5.59
CA VAL A 50 7.53 1.23 -4.29
C VAL A 50 6.03 1.42 -4.55
N PRO A 51 5.18 0.42 -4.24
CA PRO A 51 3.73 0.58 -4.27
C PRO A 51 3.32 1.82 -3.48
N THR A 52 2.54 2.69 -4.11
CA THR A 52 2.07 3.91 -3.46
C THR A 52 0.55 3.94 -3.47
N ALA A 53 -0.04 4.17 -2.30
CA ALA A 53 -1.47 4.34 -2.11
C ALA A 53 -1.77 5.75 -1.59
N GLY A 54 -2.77 6.39 -2.17
CA GLY A 54 -3.38 7.58 -1.64
C GLY A 54 -4.41 7.22 -0.58
N ILE A 55 -4.42 7.89 0.56
CA ILE A 55 -5.44 7.71 1.60
C ILE A 55 -6.20 9.02 1.86
N ARG A 56 -7.52 8.91 2.06
CA ARG A 56 -8.38 10.05 2.43
C ARG A 56 -8.71 10.01 3.92
N ASP A 57 -9.22 8.88 4.37
CA ASP A 57 -9.59 8.60 5.76
C ASP A 57 -8.63 7.56 6.34
N ALA A 58 -8.12 7.78 7.55
CA ALA A 58 -7.07 6.94 8.15
C ALA A 58 -7.56 5.49 8.40
N GLU A 59 -8.88 5.33 8.53
CA GLU A 59 -9.61 4.08 8.71
C GLU A 59 -9.45 3.14 7.51
N ASP A 60 -9.18 3.67 6.31
CA ASP A 60 -8.95 2.88 5.10
C ASP A 60 -7.54 2.26 5.05
N LEU A 61 -6.63 2.71 5.93
CA LEU A 61 -5.21 2.33 5.91
C LEU A 61 -4.99 0.81 5.94
N PRO A 62 -5.66 0.04 6.82
CA PRO A 62 -5.46 -1.41 6.85
C PRO A 62 -5.78 -2.05 5.51
N ALA A 63 -6.95 -1.75 4.93
CA ALA A 63 -7.36 -2.32 3.64
C ALA A 63 -6.40 -1.92 2.50
N LEU A 64 -5.92 -0.67 2.48
CA LEU A 64 -4.97 -0.20 1.48
C LEU A 64 -3.60 -0.88 1.57
N VAL A 65 -3.06 -1.08 2.78
CA VAL A 65 -1.81 -1.82 3.00
C VAL A 65 -1.97 -3.27 2.55
N GLU A 66 -3.12 -3.86 2.88
CA GLU A 66 -3.46 -5.21 2.49
C GLU A 66 -3.55 -5.38 0.95
N ILE A 67 -4.10 -4.41 0.23
CA ILE A 67 -4.16 -4.45 -1.23
C ILE A 67 -2.78 -4.15 -1.86
N ALA A 68 -2.04 -3.21 -1.30
CA ALA A 68 -0.72 -2.82 -1.80
C ALA A 68 0.30 -3.98 -1.74
N ARG A 69 0.07 -4.99 -0.89
CA ARG A 69 0.84 -6.25 -0.88
C ARG A 69 0.82 -6.97 -2.24
N PHE A 70 -0.24 -6.78 -3.03
CA PHE A 70 -0.39 -7.37 -4.37
C PHE A 70 0.34 -6.59 -5.47
N ALA A 71 0.65 -5.32 -5.24
CA ALA A 71 1.36 -4.49 -6.21
C ALA A 71 2.86 -4.80 -6.32
N GLU A 72 3.42 -5.61 -5.41
CA GLU A 72 4.82 -6.03 -5.47
C GLU A 72 5.08 -7.15 -6.51
N GLY A 73 4.05 -7.67 -7.18
CA GLY A 73 4.17 -8.66 -8.25
C GLY A 73 4.57 -10.07 -7.79
N ARG A 74 4.43 -10.37 -6.49
CA ARG A 74 4.80 -11.66 -5.87
C ARG A 74 3.61 -12.53 -5.48
N THR A 75 2.42 -11.97 -5.56
CA THR A 75 1.15 -12.63 -5.28
C THR A 75 0.35 -12.74 -6.58
N GLY A 76 -0.30 -13.88 -6.77
CA GLY A 76 -1.03 -14.20 -7.99
C GLY A 76 -2.46 -13.66 -7.98
N ALA A 77 -3.11 -13.63 -9.15
CA ALA A 77 -4.52 -13.24 -9.28
C ALA A 77 -5.45 -14.05 -8.36
N ALA A 78 -5.17 -15.35 -8.16
CA ALA A 78 -5.96 -16.20 -7.28
C ALA A 78 -5.94 -15.74 -5.80
N GLU A 79 -4.78 -15.28 -5.31
CA GLU A 79 -4.64 -14.79 -3.94
C GLU A 79 -5.32 -13.43 -3.74
N LEU A 80 -5.32 -12.60 -4.80
CA LEU A 80 -6.06 -11.34 -4.81
C LEU A 80 -7.57 -11.60 -4.75
N HIS A 81 -8.10 -12.50 -5.58
CA HIS A 81 -9.53 -12.84 -5.54
C HIS A 81 -9.93 -13.41 -4.19
N ALA A 82 -9.16 -14.37 -3.64
CA ALA A 82 -9.45 -14.94 -2.32
C ALA A 82 -9.40 -13.88 -1.19
N TYR A 83 -8.56 -12.86 -1.32
CA TYR A 83 -8.54 -11.73 -0.40
C TYR A 83 -9.81 -10.88 -0.52
N LEU A 84 -10.21 -10.53 -1.75
CA LEU A 84 -11.43 -9.75 -2.00
C LEU A 84 -12.69 -10.48 -1.53
N ASP A 85 -12.78 -11.80 -1.77
CA ASP A 85 -13.90 -12.63 -1.31
C ASP A 85 -14.05 -12.57 0.22
N ARG A 86 -12.94 -12.65 0.97
CA ARG A 86 -12.97 -12.50 2.44
C ARG A 86 -13.44 -11.10 2.86
N ARG A 87 -12.98 -10.05 2.17
CA ARG A 87 -13.40 -8.66 2.46
C ARG A 87 -14.89 -8.45 2.18
N VAL A 88 -15.41 -9.02 1.10
CA VAL A 88 -16.84 -8.99 0.76
C VAL A 88 -17.65 -9.73 1.82
N ALA A 89 -17.22 -10.92 2.24
CA ALA A 89 -17.90 -11.68 3.28
C ALA A 89 -17.99 -10.91 4.61
N LEU A 90 -16.90 -10.24 5.03
CA LEU A 90 -16.90 -9.39 6.22
C LEU A 90 -17.87 -8.20 6.10
N PHE A 91 -17.84 -7.50 4.96
CA PHE A 91 -18.74 -6.36 4.72
C PHE A 91 -20.21 -6.75 4.71
N LEU A 92 -20.53 -7.93 4.15
CA LEU A 92 -21.91 -8.44 4.13
C LEU A 92 -22.35 -8.97 5.50
N GLY A 93 -21.44 -9.57 6.29
CA GLY A 93 -21.72 -10.05 7.64
C GLY A 93 -21.90 -8.95 8.68
N GLU A 94 -21.20 -7.82 8.57
CA GLU A 94 -21.39 -6.66 9.47
C GLU A 94 -22.79 -6.02 9.32
N LYS A 95 -23.41 -6.10 8.14
CA LYS A 95 -24.77 -5.60 7.91
C LYS A 95 -25.86 -6.38 8.64
N GLU A 96 -25.62 -7.62 9.05
CA GLU A 96 -26.63 -8.44 9.76
C GLU A 96 -26.69 -8.16 11.27
N THR A 97 -25.71 -7.46 11.84
CA THR A 97 -25.59 -7.27 13.31
C THR A 97 -26.14 -5.93 13.81
N VAL A 98 -26.65 -5.07 12.91
CA VAL A 98 -27.31 -3.81 13.29
C VAL A 98 -28.81 -3.95 13.04
N SER A 99 -29.51 -4.53 14.02
CA SER A 99 -30.98 -4.48 14.14
C SER A 99 -31.38 -4.03 15.53
#